data_AF-A0A1I7M0T8-F1
#
_entry.id   AF-A0A1I7M0T8-F1
#
_cell.length_a   1.000
_cell.length_b   1.000
_cell.length_c   1.000
_cell.angle_alpha   90.00
_cell.angle_beta   90.00
_cell.angle_gamma   90.00
#
_symmetry.space_group_name_H-M   'P 1'
#
loop_
_entity.id
_entity.type
_entity.pdbx_description
1 polymer ?
#
loop_
_entity_poly.entity_id
_entity_poly.type
_entity_poly.pdbx_seq_one_letter_code
_entity_poly.pdbx_strand_id
1 'polypeptide(L)'
;MGTALLDRSRRSVRLTLPGQVFLQEARKTLNQADTALAAVRRAGRGETGRISIGYVAWAAYAGVLTTSLAGFRTTHPEVELQLTEMEMGLQLAAIAGGALDFGYVRPR
;
A
#
# COMPACT_ATOMS: atom_id res chain seq x y z
N MET A 1 -2.11 -32.35 2.88
CA MET A 1 -1.34 -32.28 4.14
C MET A 1 -2.30 -31.81 5.23
N GLY A 2 -2.79 -32.73 6.08
CA GLY A 2 -3.75 -32.41 7.16
C GLY A 2 -3.01 -32.07 8.46
N THR A 3 -2.56 -30.83 8.61
CA THR A 3 -1.83 -30.36 9.79
C THR A 3 -2.70 -29.40 10.60
N ALA A 4 -2.75 -29.59 11.92
CA ALA A 4 -3.46 -28.68 12.80
C ALA A 4 -2.75 -27.31 12.85
N LEU A 5 -3.44 -26.25 12.43
CA LEU A 5 -2.96 -24.86 12.50
C LEU A 5 -3.34 -24.17 13.82
N LEU A 6 -4.36 -24.70 14.48
CA LEU A 6 -4.93 -24.17 15.70
C LEU A 6 -4.96 -25.26 16.75
N ASP A 7 -4.47 -24.93 17.94
CA ASP A 7 -4.74 -25.67 19.16
C ASP A 7 -5.94 -25.01 19.85
N ARG A 8 -7.02 -25.76 20.07
CA ARG A 8 -8.30 -25.26 20.59
C ARG A 8 -8.61 -25.92 21.92
N SER A 9 -8.80 -25.11 22.96
CA SER A 9 -9.38 -25.51 24.24
C SER A 9 -10.74 -24.83 24.45
N ARG A 10 -11.52 -25.26 25.45
CA ARG A 10 -12.81 -24.63 25.80
C ARG A 10 -12.71 -23.15 26.19
N ARG A 11 -11.51 -22.64 26.48
CA ARG A 11 -11.27 -21.25 26.93
C ARG A 11 -10.26 -20.48 26.09
N SER A 12 -9.55 -21.12 25.16
CA SER A 12 -8.50 -20.45 24.39
C SER A 12 -8.26 -21.11 23.04
N VAL A 13 -7.84 -20.29 22.07
CA VAL A 13 -7.36 -20.74 20.76
C VAL A 13 -5.95 -20.18 20.57
N ARG A 14 -5.00 -21.03 20.18
CA ARG A 14 -3.61 -20.65 19.91
C ARG A 14 -3.15 -21.19 18.57
N LEU A 15 -2.22 -20.50 17.93
CA LEU A 15 -1.57 -21.00 16.72
C LEU A 15 -0.58 -22.09 17.11
N THR A 16 -0.65 -23.22 16.42
CA THR A 16 0.44 -24.19 16.43
C THR A 16 1.64 -23.62 15.68
N LEU A 17 2.82 -24.26 15.78
CA LEU A 17 3.97 -23.84 14.99
C LEU A 17 3.68 -23.79 13.47
N PRO A 18 3.07 -24.83 12.87
CA PRO A 18 2.56 -24.74 11.49
C PRO A 18 1.57 -23.60 11.27
N GLY A 19 0.70 -23.31 12.24
CA GLY A 19 -0.26 -22.19 12.19
C GLY A 19 0.42 -20.82 12.14
N GLN A 20 1.54 -20.64 12.85
CA GLN A 20 2.31 -19.39 12.81
C GLN A 20 2.98 -19.17 11.45
N VAL A 21 3.58 -20.23 10.89
CA VAL A 21 4.16 -20.19 9.54
C VAL A 21 3.07 -19.89 8.51
N PHE A 22 1.94 -20.59 8.60
CA PHE A 22 0.81 -20.37 7.70
C PHE A 22 0.23 -18.96 7.83
N LEU A 23 0.15 -18.39 9.03
CA LEU A 23 -0.34 -17.03 9.22
C LEU A 23 0.50 -16.00 8.46
N GLN A 24 1.83 -16.15 8.45
CA GLN A 24 2.72 -15.24 7.71
C GLN A 24 2.46 -15.33 6.20
N GLU A 25 2.38 -16.55 5.66
CA GLU A 25 2.13 -16.75 4.23
C GLU A 25 0.70 -16.37 3.82
N ALA A 26 -0.28 -16.60 4.68
CA ALA A 26 -1.67 -16.19 4.45
C ALA A 26 -1.79 -14.66 4.38
N ARG A 27 -1.11 -13.92 5.26
CA ARG A 27 -1.07 -12.45 5.19
C ARG A 27 -0.46 -11.95 3.88
N LYS A 28 0.67 -12.52 3.46
CA LYS A 28 1.29 -12.18 2.16
C LYS A 28 0.33 -12.48 1.00
N THR A 29 -0.34 -13.62 1.04
CA THR A 29 -1.29 -14.03 0.00
C THR A 29 -2.47 -13.08 -0.09
N LEU A 30 -3.03 -12.65 1.04
CA LEU A 30 -4.11 -11.66 1.08
C LEU A 30 -3.65 -10.31 0.52
N ASN A 31 -2.47 -9.83 0.92
CA ASN A 31 -1.91 -8.59 0.36
C ASN A 31 -1.70 -8.69 -1.17
N GLN A 32 -1.23 -9.84 -1.65
CA GLN A 32 -1.05 -10.08 -3.08
C GLN A 32 -2.40 -10.09 -3.82
N ALA A 33 -3.43 -10.67 -3.23
CA ALA A 33 -4.78 -10.66 -3.78
C ALA A 33 -5.35 -9.23 -3.84
N ASP A 34 -5.15 -8.44 -2.78
CA ASP A 34 -5.56 -7.03 -2.75
C ASP A 34 -4.85 -6.22 -3.84
N THR A 35 -3.55 -6.46 -4.03
CA THR A 35 -2.75 -5.85 -5.11
C THR A 35 -3.27 -6.21 -6.49
N ALA A 36 -3.57 -7.49 -6.72
CA ALA A 36 -4.12 -7.96 -8.00
C ALA A 36 -5.49 -7.35 -8.28
N LEU A 37 -6.38 -7.30 -7.28
CA LEU A 37 -7.69 -6.67 -7.41
C LEU A 37 -7.57 -5.16 -7.67
N ALA A 38 -6.61 -4.48 -7.07
CA ALA A 38 -6.33 -3.07 -7.37
C ALA A 38 -5.88 -2.89 -8.82
N ALA A 39 -4.99 -3.76 -9.33
CA ALA A 39 -4.57 -3.74 -10.73
C ALA A 39 -5.73 -3.98 -11.70
N VAL A 40 -6.60 -4.95 -11.42
CA VAL A 40 -7.79 -5.23 -12.23
C VAL A 40 -8.78 -4.07 -12.22
N ARG A 41 -9.02 -3.46 -11.05
CA ARG A 41 -9.89 -2.28 -10.95
C ARG A 41 -9.34 -1.09 -11.76
N ARG A 42 -8.03 -0.86 -11.72
CA ARG A 42 -7.36 0.17 -12.54
C ARG A 42 -7.54 -0.11 -14.04
N ALA A 43 -7.32 -1.37 -14.46
CA ALA A 43 -7.50 -1.77 -15.86
C ALA A 43 -8.96 -1.67 -16.33
N GLY A 44 -9.93 -2.07 -15.50
CA GLY A 44 -11.36 -2.11 -15.85
C GLY A 44 -12.07 -0.76 -15.85
N ARG A 45 -11.56 0.24 -15.12
CA ARG A 45 -12.12 1.61 -15.09
C ARG A 45 -11.59 2.53 -16.19
N GLY A 46 -10.69 2.04 -17.06
CA GLY A 46 -9.99 2.87 -18.03
C GLY A 46 -8.95 3.83 -17.40
N GLU A 47 -8.63 3.63 -16.12
CA GLU A 47 -7.69 4.43 -15.32
C GLU A 47 -6.24 4.10 -15.69
N THR A 48 -5.83 4.51 -16.89
CA THR A 48 -4.43 4.86 -17.19
C THR A 48 -4.03 6.17 -16.47
N GLY A 49 -4.73 6.56 -15.40
CA GLY A 49 -5.01 7.96 -15.10
C GLY A 49 -5.21 8.30 -13.62
N ARG A 50 -4.75 7.51 -12.64
CA ARG A 50 -4.77 7.97 -11.24
C ARG A 50 -3.58 7.46 -10.43
N ILE A 51 -2.93 8.36 -9.69
CA ILE A 51 -1.75 8.05 -8.86
C ILE A 51 -1.96 8.60 -7.45
N SER A 52 -1.88 7.71 -6.45
CA SER A 52 -1.94 8.05 -5.03
C SER A 52 -0.54 8.28 -4.48
N ILE A 53 -0.29 9.48 -3.93
CA ILE A 53 1.02 9.93 -3.47
C ILE A 53 0.93 10.37 -2.02
N GLY A 54 1.70 9.73 -1.15
CA GLY A 54 1.94 10.19 0.22
C GLY A 54 3.01 11.26 0.24
N TYR A 55 2.92 12.24 1.12
CA TYR A 55 3.99 13.19 1.35
C TYR A 55 4.11 13.60 2.81
N VAL A 56 5.33 13.84 3.28
CA VAL A 56 5.57 14.51 4.56
C VAL A 56 5.44 16.03 4.39
N ALA A 57 4.97 16.74 5.41
CA ALA A 57 4.77 18.20 5.37
C ALA A 57 5.95 18.97 4.76
N TRP A 58 7.18 18.60 5.12
CA TRP A 58 8.40 19.20 4.58
C TRP A 58 8.50 19.15 3.04
N ALA A 59 8.03 18.08 2.40
CA ALA A 59 8.11 17.92 0.95
C ALA A 59 7.20 18.92 0.21
N ALA A 60 6.07 19.30 0.82
CA ALA A 60 5.21 20.37 0.31
C ALA A 60 5.84 21.75 0.58
N TYR A 61 6.33 22.01 1.80
CA TYR A 61 6.96 23.29 2.17
C TYR A 61 8.23 23.60 1.39
N ALA A 62 9.07 22.59 1.12
CA ALA A 62 10.29 22.75 0.33
C ALA A 62 10.02 22.88 -1.17
N GLY A 63 8.77 22.79 -1.62
CA GLY A 63 8.38 22.90 -3.03
C GLY A 63 8.79 21.71 -3.90
N VAL A 64 9.38 20.67 -3.32
CA VAL A 64 9.84 19.47 -4.04
C VAL A 64 8.66 18.72 -4.65
N LEU A 65 7.55 18.59 -3.91
CA LEU A 65 6.34 17.94 -4.40
C LEU A 65 5.74 18.68 -5.61
N THR A 66 5.65 20.01 -5.53
CA THR A 66 5.07 20.83 -6.61
C THR A 66 5.96 20.82 -7.84
N THR A 67 7.27 20.96 -7.66
CA THR A 67 8.26 21.00 -8.76
C THR A 67 8.32 19.68 -9.51
N SER A 68 8.34 18.56 -8.79
CA SER A 68 8.40 17.21 -9.39
C SER A 68 7.13 16.83 -10.15
N LEU A 69 5.96 17.30 -9.70
CA LEU A 69 4.67 16.96 -10.34
C LEU A 69 4.25 17.94 -11.45
N ALA A 70 4.87 19.12 -11.54
CA ALA A 70 4.49 20.14 -12.53
C ALA A 70 4.60 19.66 -13.99
N GLY A 71 5.72 19.03 -14.34
CA GLY A 71 5.93 18.46 -15.67
C GLY A 71 4.94 17.34 -15.96
N PHE A 72 4.76 16.43 -14.99
CA PHE A 72 3.86 15.28 -15.12
C PHE A 72 2.41 15.69 -15.36
N ARG A 73 1.89 16.68 -14.61
CA ARG A 73 0.52 17.20 -14.81
C ARG A 73 0.30 17.83 -16.19
N THR A 74 1.37 18.34 -16.80
CA THR A 74 1.31 18.96 -18.12
C THR A 74 1.33 17.91 -19.23
N THR A 75 2.13 16.86 -19.08
CA THR A 75 2.26 15.79 -20.08
C THR A 75 1.16 14.73 -19.99
N HIS A 76 0.52 14.60 -18.83
CA HIS A 76 -0.54 13.63 -18.55
C HIS A 76 -1.74 14.29 -17.84
N PRO A 77 -2.44 15.24 -18.48
CA PRO A 77 -3.57 15.96 -17.88
C PRO A 77 -4.76 15.05 -17.51
N GLU A 78 -4.88 13.89 -18.16
CA GLU A 78 -5.85 12.85 -17.86
C GLU A 78 -5.54 12.04 -16.60
N VAL A 79 -4.36 12.21 -16.00
CA VAL A 79 -3.97 11.54 -14.76
C VAL A 79 -4.34 12.38 -13.54
N GLU A 80 -5.29 11.87 -12.75
CA GLU A 80 -5.64 12.38 -11.43
C GLU A 80 -4.53 12.07 -10.41
N LEU A 81 -3.98 13.10 -9.77
CA LEU A 81 -3.01 12.95 -8.69
C LEU A 81 -3.71 13.13 -7.35
N GLN A 82 -3.74 12.08 -6.53
CA GLN A 82 -4.26 12.13 -5.17
C GLN A 82 -3.11 12.30 -4.19
N LEU A 83 -2.98 13.49 -3.62
CA LEU A 83 -1.93 13.82 -2.67
C LEU A 83 -2.45 13.67 -1.24
N THR A 84 -1.79 12.88 -0.41
CA THR A 84 -2.14 12.68 1.00
C THR A 84 -0.95 13.03 1.89
N GLU A 85 -1.13 13.99 2.80
CA GLU A 85 -0.13 14.26 3.83
C GLU A 85 -0.09 13.10 4.83
N MET A 86 1.08 12.51 5.02
CA MET A 86 1.26 11.32 5.84
C MET A 86 2.67 11.23 6.39
N GLU A 87 2.80 10.85 7.66
CA GLU A 87 4.07 10.56 8.30
C GLU A 87 4.85 9.45 7.59
N MET A 88 6.17 9.58 7.51
CA MET A 88 7.04 8.64 6.79
C MET A 88 6.86 7.19 7.26
N GLY A 89 6.67 6.98 8.57
CA GLY A 89 6.46 5.65 9.14
C GLY A 89 5.16 4.98 8.68
N LEU A 90 4.13 5.76 8.35
CA LEU A 90 2.83 5.26 7.89
C LEU A 90 2.82 5.03 6.37
N GLN A 91 3.59 5.81 5.60
CA GLN A 91 3.64 5.69 4.15
C GLN A 91 4.14 4.31 3.70
N LEU A 92 5.13 3.73 4.38
CA LEU A 92 5.63 2.38 4.07
C LEU A 92 4.54 1.31 4.18
N ALA A 93 3.74 1.38 5.23
CA ALA A 93 2.61 0.45 5.43
C ALA A 93 1.50 0.69 4.40
N ALA A 94 1.22 1.96 4.07
CA ALA A 94 0.21 2.32 3.07
C ALA A 94 0.62 1.90 1.65
N ILE A 95 1.92 1.95 1.32
CA ILE A 95 2.46 1.42 0.06
C ILE A 95 2.37 -0.11 0.06
N ALA A 96 2.81 -0.77 1.14
CA ALA A 96 2.73 -2.23 1.26
C ALA A 96 1.28 -2.76 1.20
N GLY A 97 0.31 -1.93 1.63
CA GLY A 97 -1.13 -2.19 1.55
C GLY A 97 -1.80 -1.69 0.26
N GLY A 98 -1.04 -1.10 -0.68
CA GLY A 98 -1.57 -0.62 -1.97
C GLY A 98 -2.47 0.60 -1.89
N ALA A 99 -2.52 1.30 -0.75
CA ALA A 99 -3.26 2.55 -0.58
C ALA A 99 -2.51 3.76 -1.14
N LEU A 100 -1.18 3.68 -1.21
CA LEU A 100 -0.30 4.64 -1.88
C LEU A 100 0.50 3.93 -2.98
N ASP A 101 0.69 4.62 -4.11
CA ASP A 101 1.61 4.18 -5.16
C ASP A 101 3.04 4.67 -4.88
N PHE A 102 3.18 5.90 -4.38
CA PHE A 102 4.49 6.52 -4.05
C PHE A 102 4.44 7.35 -2.77
N GLY A 103 5.61 7.67 -2.24
CA GLY A 103 5.76 8.46 -1.01
C GLY A 103 6.95 9.43 -1.05
N TYR A 104 6.73 10.70 -0.70
CA TYR A 104 7.79 11.65 -0.40
C TYR A 104 8.23 11.50 1.04
N VAL A 105 9.50 11.15 1.22
CA VAL A 105 10.15 10.97 2.51
C VAL A 105 11.32 11.94 2.64
N ARG A 106 11.69 12.28 3.87
CA ARG A 106 12.89 13.08 4.14
C ARG A 106 14.09 12.15 4.32
N PRO A 107 15.16 12.27 3.51
CA PRO A 107 16.39 11.54 3.78
C PRO A 107 16.97 12.00 5.12
N ARG A 108 17.48 11.04 5.90
CA ARG A 108 18.20 11.33 7.14
C ARG A 108 19.58 11.92 6.84
#